data_AF-A0A2V2YZL9-F1
#
_entry.id   AF-A0A2V2YZL9-F1
#
_cell.length_a   1.000
_cell.length_b   1.000
_cell.length_c   1.000
_cell.angle_alpha   90.00
_cell.angle_beta   90.00
_cell.angle_gamma   90.00
#
_symmetry.space_group_name_H-M   'P 1'
#
loop_
_entity.id
_entity.type
_entity.pdbx_description
1 polymer ?
#
loop_
_entity_poly.entity_id
_entity_poly.type
_entity_poly.pdbx_seq_one_letter_code
_entity_poly.pdbx_strand_id
1 'polypeptide(L)'
;MVWLWSALVVIVLAVVIVLISTSRSSWTIIQTESDTRIDLVDRLYAYLKSQGIKSRLTGDNKVRTLQVRKQDEERARGLAESFQSKT
;
A
#
# COMPACT_ATOMS: atom_id res chain seq x y z
N MET A 1 -11.65 -18.93 -32.40
CA MET A 1 -10.41 -18.84 -31.61
C MET A 1 -10.43 -17.79 -30.49
N VAL A 2 -10.93 -16.56 -30.71
CA VAL A 2 -10.89 -15.47 -29.69
C VAL A 2 -11.64 -15.76 -28.39
N TRP A 3 -12.71 -16.55 -28.43
CA TRP A 3 -13.49 -16.95 -27.26
C TRP A 3 -12.69 -17.73 -26.20
N LEU A 4 -11.72 -18.55 -26.65
CA LEU A 4 -10.87 -19.34 -25.76
C LEU A 4 -9.89 -18.45 -24.98
N TRP A 5 -9.41 -17.38 -25.61
CA TRP A 5 -8.52 -16.39 -24.98
C TRP A 5 -9.28 -15.47 -24.03
N SER A 6 -10.50 -15.04 -24.39
CA SER A 6 -11.34 -14.23 -23.50
C SER A 6 -11.68 -14.95 -22.19
N ALA A 7 -12.02 -16.24 -22.26
CA ALA A 7 -12.27 -17.04 -21.06
C ALA A 7 -11.03 -17.14 -20.15
N LEU A 8 -9.84 -17.31 -20.74
CA LEU A 8 -8.58 -17.42 -20.02
C LEU A 8 -8.23 -16.09 -19.31
N VAL A 9 -8.44 -14.95 -19.97
CA VAL A 9 -8.22 -13.62 -19.38
C VAL A 9 -9.15 -13.37 -18.19
N VAL A 10 -10.43 -13.77 -18.29
CA VAL A 10 -11.40 -13.60 -17.19
C VAL A 10 -11.01 -14.47 -15.99
N ILE A 11 -10.55 -15.70 -16.21
CA ILE A 11 -10.08 -16.58 -15.13
C ILE A 11 -8.83 -16.00 -14.45
N VAL A 12 -7.86 -15.51 -15.22
CA VAL A 12 -6.66 -14.88 -14.67
C VAL A 12 -7.00 -13.63 -13.85
N LEU A 13 -7.90 -12.76 -14.35
CA LEU A 13 -8.37 -11.59 -13.62
C LEU A 13 -9.07 -11.98 -12.31
N ALA A 14 -9.95 -12.98 -12.34
CA ALA A 14 -10.63 -13.47 -11.15
C ALA A 14 -9.65 -14.02 -10.10
N VAL A 15 -8.64 -14.78 -10.52
CA VAL A 15 -7.59 -15.32 -9.63
C VAL A 15 -6.78 -14.18 -9.00
N VAL A 16 -6.41 -13.16 -9.78
CA VAL A 16 -5.71 -11.97 -9.26
C VAL A 16 -6.55 -11.25 -8.21
N ILE A 17 -7.85 -11.06 -8.46
CA ILE A 17 -8.76 -10.40 -7.51
C ILE A 17 -8.90 -11.23 -6.21
N VAL A 18 -9.03 -12.55 -6.33
CA VAL A 18 -9.13 -13.46 -5.17
C VAL A 18 -7.85 -13.46 -4.34
N LEU A 19 -6.68 -13.51 -5.00
CA LEU A 19 -5.37 -13.43 -4.33
C LEU A 19 -5.19 -12.12 -3.55
N ILE A 20 -5.69 -11.00 -4.07
CA ILE A 20 -5.67 -9.71 -3.35
C ILE A 20 -6.65 -9.74 -2.16
N SER A 21 -7.82 -10.34 -2.32
CA SER A 21 -8.87 -10.34 -1.28
C SER A 21 -8.58 -11.19 -0.05
N THR A 22 -7.83 -12.30 -0.20
CA THR A 22 -7.57 -13.27 0.89
C THR A 22 -6.44 -12.85 1.82
N SER A 23 -5.99 -11.60 1.72
CA SER A 23 -4.91 -11.12 2.55
C SER A 23 -5.40 -10.74 3.96
N ARG A 24 -5.20 -11.73 4.83
CA ARG A 24 -5.34 -11.71 6.28
C ARG A 24 -4.88 -10.37 6.87
N SER A 25 -5.73 -9.81 7.73
CA SER A 25 -5.59 -8.48 8.36
C SER A 25 -4.42 -8.39 9.36
N SER A 26 -3.18 -8.61 8.93
CA SER A 26 -1.99 -8.23 9.70
C SER A 26 -1.55 -6.85 9.28
N TRP A 27 -1.52 -5.90 10.20
CA TRP A 27 -0.97 -4.57 9.99
C TRP A 27 0.55 -4.65 10.17
N THR A 28 1.31 -4.00 9.29
CA THR A 28 2.76 -3.94 9.31
C THR A 28 3.20 -2.48 9.38
N ILE A 29 4.30 -2.21 10.07
CA ILE A 29 4.85 -0.87 10.23
C ILE A 29 5.83 -0.62 9.08
N ILE A 30 5.55 0.38 8.24
CA ILE A 30 6.41 0.72 7.09
C ILE A 30 7.43 1.78 7.49
N GLN A 31 6.97 2.81 8.20
CA GLN A 31 7.78 3.96 8.57
C GLN A 31 7.34 4.48 9.92
N THR A 32 8.32 4.83 10.75
CA THR A 32 8.11 5.56 12.00
C THR A 32 9.06 6.75 11.97
N GLU A 33 8.50 7.96 11.93
CA GLU A 33 9.29 9.18 11.93
C GLU A 33 8.85 10.10 13.07
N SER A 34 9.82 10.81 13.66
CA SER A 34 9.63 11.67 14.82
C SER A 34 9.82 13.15 14.46
N ASP A 35 9.00 14.00 15.07
CA ASP A 35 9.07 15.47 15.21
C ASP A 35 9.26 16.31 13.93
N THR A 36 10.39 16.21 13.23
CA THR A 36 10.74 17.13 12.12
C THR A 36 10.18 16.69 10.76
N ARG A 37 9.76 15.43 10.60
CA ARG A 37 9.33 14.85 9.32
C ARG A 37 7.87 14.43 9.26
N ILE A 38 7.06 14.93 10.19
CA ILE A 38 5.63 14.62 10.28
C ILE A 38 4.89 14.97 8.97
N ASP A 39 5.25 16.07 8.31
CA ASP A 39 4.66 16.50 7.02
C ASP A 39 4.97 15.50 5.88
N LEU A 40 6.16 14.88 5.89
CA LEU A 40 6.54 13.86 4.92
C LEU A 40 5.72 12.58 5.11
N VAL A 41 5.46 12.20 6.36
CA VAL A 41 4.61 11.03 6.66
C VAL A 41 3.17 11.30 6.24
N ASP A 42 2.66 12.52 6.42
CA ASP A 42 1.30 12.90 6.01
C ASP A 42 1.16 12.90 4.47
N ARG A 43 2.15 13.44 3.75
CA ARG A 43 2.20 13.34 2.27
C ARG A 43 2.32 11.91 1.78
N LEU A 44 3.17 11.09 2.41
CA LEU A 44 3.29 9.68 2.07
C LEU A 44 1.97 8.94 2.34
N TYR A 45 1.29 9.26 3.43
CA TYR A 45 -0.04 8.74 3.74
C TYR A 45 -1.07 9.13 2.68
N ALA A 46 -1.12 10.41 2.29
CA ALA A 46 -2.00 10.90 1.23
C ALA A 46 -1.69 10.25 -0.13
N TYR A 47 -0.41 10.03 -0.43
CA TYR A 47 0.04 9.36 -1.65
C TYR A 47 -0.39 7.89 -1.68
N LEU A 48 -0.16 7.15 -0.59
CA LEU A 48 -0.60 5.76 -0.45
C LEU A 48 -2.14 5.64 -0.52
N LYS A 49 -2.86 6.58 0.10
CA LYS A 49 -4.32 6.63 0.05
C LYS A 49 -4.83 6.91 -1.37
N SER A 50 -4.17 7.80 -2.11
CA SER A 50 -4.47 8.10 -3.52
C SER A 50 -4.25 6.88 -4.44
N GLN A 51 -3.28 6.03 -4.11
CA GLN A 51 -3.04 4.75 -4.80
C GLN A 51 -3.97 3.61 -4.35
N GLY A 52 -4.94 3.89 -3.47
CA GLY A 52 -5.91 2.91 -2.99
C GLY A 52 -5.39 1.96 -1.91
N ILE A 53 -4.21 2.23 -1.33
CA ILE A 53 -3.63 1.42 -0.26
C ILE A 53 -4.29 1.75 1.07
N LYS A 54 -4.73 0.72 1.81
CA LYS A 54 -5.28 0.87 3.16
C LYS A 54 -4.14 1.09 4.16
N SER A 55 -3.83 2.35 4.39
CA SER A 55 -2.88 2.81 5.39
C SER A 55 -3.59 3.32 6.65
N ARG A 56 -2.92 3.20 7.79
CA ARG A 56 -3.33 3.71 9.10
C ARG A 56 -2.18 4.50 9.68
N LEU A 57 -2.43 5.76 10.01
CA LEU A 57 -1.54 6.56 10.84
C LEU A 57 -1.82 6.22 12.30
N THR A 58 -0.78 5.97 13.07
CA THR A 58 -0.85 5.75 14.52
C THR A 58 0.35 6.45 15.11
N GLY A 59 0.13 7.32 16.10
CA GLY A 59 1.22 8.13 16.62
C GLY A 59 0.74 9.28 17.48
N ASP A 60 1.61 9.72 18.37
CA ASP A 60 1.41 10.85 19.25
C ASP A 60 1.97 12.14 18.60
N ASN A 61 1.82 13.30 19.24
CA ASN A 61 2.18 14.60 18.64
C ASN A 61 3.67 14.74 18.27
N LYS A 62 4.52 13.84 18.78
CA LYS A 62 5.97 13.80 18.54
C LYS A 62 6.44 12.66 17.63
N VAL A 63 5.62 11.63 17.40
CA VAL A 63 6.02 10.44 16.63
C VAL A 63 4.83 9.95 15.83
N ARG A 64 4.95 9.90 14.50
CA ARG A 64 3.94 9.29 13.63
C ARG A 64 4.45 8.00 13.01
N THR A 65 3.74 6.91 13.29
CA THR A 65 3.94 5.59 12.70
C THR A 65 2.91 5.39 11.59
N LEU A 66 3.40 5.14 10.39
CA LEU A 66 2.60 4.74 9.25
C LEU A 66 2.56 3.21 9.18
N GLN A 67 1.38 2.68 9.46
CA GLN A 67 1.07 1.27 9.32
C GLN A 67 0.33 1.05 8.00
N VAL A 68 0.66 0.00 7.29
CA VAL A 68 -0.13 -0.47 6.14
C VAL A 68 -0.53 -1.91 6.40
N ARG A 69 -1.45 -2.43 5.61
CA ARG A 69 -1.72 -3.86 5.67
C ARG A 69 -0.48 -4.60 5.13
N LYS A 70 -0.08 -5.69 5.76
CA LYS A 70 1.05 -6.53 5.34
C LYS A 70 0.98 -6.96 3.87
N GLN A 71 -0.23 -7.11 3.35
CA GLN A 71 -0.51 -7.39 1.93
C GLN A 71 -0.09 -6.28 0.98
N ASP A 72 -0.13 -5.06 1.47
CA ASP A 72 0.25 -3.85 0.75
C ASP A 72 1.67 -3.43 1.14
N GLU A 73 2.43 -4.25 1.89
CA GLU A 73 3.78 -3.90 2.34
C GLU A 73 4.72 -3.70 1.16
N GLU A 74 4.81 -4.68 0.25
CA GLU A 74 5.68 -4.61 -0.91
C GLU A 74 5.29 -3.45 -1.84
N ARG A 75 3.98 -3.22 -2.02
CA ARG A 75 3.48 -2.06 -2.79
C ARG A 75 3.78 -0.74 -2.10
N ALA A 76 3.54 -0.64 -0.80
CA ALA A 76 3.78 0.58 -0.04
C ALA A 76 5.27 0.89 0.03
N ARG A 77 6.12 -0.13 0.12
CA ARG A 77 7.58 -0.01 0.10
C ARG A 77 8.06 0.47 -1.27
N GLY A 78 7.59 -0.15 -2.35
CA GLY A 78 7.90 0.30 -3.72
C GLY A 78 7.38 1.71 -4.02
N LEU A 79 6.24 2.10 -3.48
CA LEU A 79 5.71 3.47 -3.61
C LEU A 79 6.49 4.47 -2.73
N ALA A 80 6.93 4.07 -1.54
CA ALA A 80 7.78 4.89 -0.69
C ALA A 80 9.16 5.12 -1.32
N GLU A 81 9.74 4.08 -1.93
CA GLU A 81 10.97 4.20 -2.72
C GLU A 81 10.77 5.07 -3.96
N SER A 82 9.65 4.91 -4.66
CA SER A 82 9.30 5.78 -5.80
C SER A 82 9.09 7.23 -5.40
N PHE A 83 8.58 7.48 -4.19
CA PHE A 83 8.39 8.82 -3.63
C PHE A 83 9.72 9.46 -3.24
N GLN A 84 10.62 8.69 -2.60
CA GLN A 84 11.98 9.14 -2.26
C GLN A 84 12.84 9.37 -3.50
N SER A 85 12.73 8.51 -4.52
CA SER A 85 13.50 8.67 -5.77
C SER A 85 13.04 9.85 -6.63
N LYS A 86 11.88 10.46 -6.34
CA LYS A 86 11.32 11.62 -7.04
C LYS A 86 11.57 12.95 -6.32
N THR A 87 12.05 12.90 -5.07
CA THR A 87 12.37 14.06 -4.23
C THR A 87 13.87 14.24 -4.19
#